data_AF-A0A1Q3QR98-F1
#
_entry.id   AF-A0A1Q3QR98-F1
#
_cell.length_a   1.000
_cell.length_b   1.000
_cell.length_c   1.000
_cell.angle_alpha   90.00
_cell.angle_beta   90.00
_cell.angle_gamma   90.00
#
_symmetry.space_group_name_H-M   'P 1'
#
loop_
_entity.id
_entity.type
_entity.pdbx_description
1 polymer ?
#
loop_
_entity_poly.entity_id
_entity_poly.type
_entity_poly.pdbx_seq_one_letter_code
_entity_poly.pdbx_strand_id
1 'polypeptide(L)'
;MPFVGYHEACGSLKTPYVRKCPTHQQRAVKFPGTASAAELIFYCPICKEKIDRGFGAACDCDAGGTLSFTVHRSGTVFKARSVVLINPARREVLSQVELAGGGARALDWLLAGMQERRLTESKATNDPESIRKLLQARGFDENVITAMIAAMPTQEHQPVLLTNISADIRLEAELQARQIALATFDSRQTVSDLRKTSESPALQSLYDERYPEALRSAGLDRIELIDRFPVLTAQYGYTRGTVAPGAARLRTYRETNGDYILYGDLAQTEALFVRLAPLRIHAWLRSRGFELPNVTDDTTASVAILQSAHAEVDGVPLSDSVLRLVHSYAHALIRRAALYAGIERSSLCELVLPFAFGFFVYAPAKGDFVLGGLQALFETELHLLLEGLVLDEQRCALDPGCADNGSACAVCLHLGEPSCRLFNTALSRTVLAGGFGYFDFA
;
A
#
# COMPACT_ATOMS: atom_id res chain seq x y z
N MET A 1 20.68 27.31 -24.56
CA MET A 1 21.55 26.57 -23.61
C MET A 1 20.63 25.74 -22.73
N PRO A 2 20.85 24.42 -22.56
CA PRO A 2 19.94 23.53 -21.85
C PRO A 2 20.13 23.64 -20.33
N PHE A 3 20.18 24.85 -19.79
CA PHE A 3 20.33 25.12 -18.36
C PHE A 3 19.09 25.84 -17.85
N VAL A 4 18.77 25.63 -16.58
CA VAL A 4 17.69 26.33 -15.89
C VAL A 4 18.17 26.73 -14.49
N GLY A 5 17.88 27.98 -14.13
CA GLY A 5 18.06 28.48 -12.78
C GLY A 5 16.81 28.18 -11.96
N TYR A 6 16.97 27.66 -10.76
CA TYR A 6 15.88 27.49 -9.80
C TYR A 6 16.24 28.09 -8.45
N HIS A 7 15.25 28.65 -7.75
CA HIS A 7 15.42 29.12 -6.39
C HIS A 7 14.92 28.06 -5.41
N GLU A 8 15.77 27.60 -4.49
CA GLU A 8 15.39 26.57 -3.52
C GLU A 8 14.28 27.03 -2.57
N ALA A 9 14.32 28.29 -2.12
CA ALA A 9 13.36 28.79 -1.14
C ALA A 9 11.95 28.96 -1.74
N CYS A 10 11.83 29.66 -2.88
CA CYS A 10 10.54 30.01 -3.48
C CYS A 10 10.11 29.11 -4.64
N GLY A 11 11.01 28.30 -5.21
CA GLY A 11 10.70 27.41 -6.33
C GLY A 11 10.60 28.09 -7.70
N SER A 12 10.97 29.38 -7.81
CA SER A 12 11.00 30.11 -9.08
C SER A 12 11.95 29.45 -10.08
N LEU A 13 11.60 29.50 -11.37
CA LEU A 13 12.45 29.08 -12.48
C LEU A 13 12.80 30.28 -13.33
N LYS A 14 14.07 30.39 -13.72
CA LYS A 14 14.52 31.38 -14.69
C LYS A 14 15.41 30.75 -15.75
N THR A 15 15.28 31.24 -16.97
CA THR A 15 16.23 30.95 -18.03
C THR A 15 17.53 31.70 -17.74
N PRO A 16 18.70 31.03 -17.78
CA PRO A 16 19.97 31.70 -17.64
C PRO A 16 20.16 32.74 -18.74
N TYR A 17 20.62 33.92 -18.35
CA TYR A 17 20.98 34.98 -19.26
C TYR A 17 22.47 35.30 -19.12
N VAL A 18 23.14 35.47 -20.25
CA VAL A 18 24.55 35.87 -20.32
C VAL A 18 24.64 37.07 -21.25
N ARG A 19 25.25 38.15 -20.75
CA ARG A 19 25.41 39.38 -21.53
C ARG A 19 26.30 39.15 -22.75
N LYS A 20 26.18 40.00 -23.76
CA LYS A 20 27.13 40.05 -24.88
C LYS A 20 28.24 41.03 -24.56
N CYS A 21 29.41 40.88 -25.19
CA CYS A 21 30.46 41.90 -25.14
C CYS A 21 29.89 43.27 -25.57
N PRO A 22 30.08 44.35 -24.79
CA PRO A 22 29.53 45.67 -25.12
C PRO A 22 30.00 46.18 -26.49
N THR A 23 31.28 45.97 -26.80
CA THR A 23 31.93 46.47 -28.02
C THR A 23 31.62 45.64 -29.26
N HIS A 24 31.71 44.30 -29.14
CA HIS A 24 31.65 43.41 -30.30
C HIS A 24 30.33 42.67 -30.45
N GLN A 25 29.43 42.75 -29.46
CA GLN A 25 28.14 42.04 -29.43
C GLN A 25 28.23 40.51 -29.63
N GLN A 26 29.41 39.94 -29.38
CA GLN A 26 29.67 38.50 -29.41
C GLN A 26 29.92 37.93 -28.02
N ARG A 27 29.76 36.61 -27.90
CA ARG A 27 30.08 35.83 -26.70
C ARG A 27 30.46 34.41 -27.10
N ALA A 28 31.42 33.84 -26.39
CA ALA A 28 31.81 32.44 -26.44
C ALA A 28 31.88 31.90 -25.01
N VAL A 29 31.83 30.58 -24.87
CA VAL A 29 31.90 29.90 -23.57
C VAL A 29 33.10 28.96 -23.57
N LYS A 30 33.86 28.99 -22.48
CA LYS A 30 34.86 27.97 -22.17
C LYS A 30 34.23 26.99 -21.20
N PHE A 31 33.98 25.77 -21.68
CA PHE A 31 33.47 24.69 -20.84
C PHE A 31 34.58 24.19 -19.91
N PRO A 32 34.33 24.08 -18.60
CA PRO A 32 35.24 23.36 -17.70
C PRO A 32 35.19 21.85 -18.02
N GLY A 33 36.17 21.10 -17.52
CA GLY A 33 36.13 19.64 -17.55
C GLY A 33 35.10 19.02 -16.59
N THR A 34 34.35 19.85 -15.85
CA THR A 34 33.35 19.45 -14.86
C THR A 34 31.93 19.70 -15.39
N ALA A 35 30.93 19.08 -14.75
CA ALA A 35 29.51 19.31 -15.06
C ALA A 35 28.92 20.55 -14.35
N SER A 36 29.75 21.37 -13.69
CA SER A 36 29.29 22.49 -12.86
C SER A 36 29.04 23.76 -13.68
N ALA A 37 27.81 24.28 -13.62
CA ALA A 37 27.45 25.53 -14.29
C ALA A 37 28.18 26.75 -13.70
N ALA A 38 28.59 26.71 -12.42
CA ALA A 38 29.30 27.80 -11.74
C ALA A 38 30.75 28.01 -12.26
N GLU A 39 31.30 27.01 -12.94
CA GLU A 39 32.66 27.03 -13.48
C GLU A 39 32.74 27.51 -14.94
N LEU A 40 31.61 27.73 -15.60
CA LEU A 40 31.56 28.26 -16.96
C LEU A 40 32.20 29.65 -17.02
N ILE A 41 33.07 29.88 -18.01
CA ILE A 41 33.65 31.20 -18.25
C ILE A 41 33.14 31.70 -19.60
N PHE A 42 32.42 32.82 -19.58
CA PHE A 42 31.97 33.51 -20.79
C PHE A 42 32.96 34.61 -21.15
N TYR A 43 33.32 34.70 -22.43
CA TYR A 43 34.31 35.66 -22.91
C TYR A 43 33.97 36.15 -24.32
N CYS A 44 34.56 37.26 -24.75
CA CYS A 44 34.44 37.73 -26.12
C CYS A 44 35.43 36.99 -27.02
N PRO A 45 35.02 36.36 -28.13
CA PRO A 45 35.96 35.67 -29.02
C PRO A 45 36.92 36.63 -29.75
N ILE A 46 36.60 37.93 -29.83
CA ILE A 46 37.38 38.96 -30.53
C ILE A 46 38.40 39.60 -29.57
N CYS A 47 37.95 40.36 -28.56
CA CYS A 47 38.87 41.02 -27.62
C CYS A 47 39.39 40.13 -26.48
N LYS A 48 38.93 38.88 -26.38
CA LYS A 48 39.28 37.90 -25.32
C LYS A 48 38.91 38.32 -23.90
N GLU A 49 38.25 39.45 -23.72
CA GLU A 49 37.79 39.93 -22.42
C GLU A 49 36.74 38.99 -21.83
N LYS A 50 36.85 38.76 -20.52
CA LYS A 50 35.91 37.94 -19.75
C LYS A 50 34.60 38.72 -19.55
N ILE A 51 33.48 38.10 -19.93
CA ILE A 51 32.14 38.67 -19.82
C ILE A 51 31.52 38.30 -18.47
N ASP A 52 31.42 37.00 -18.17
CA ASP A 52 30.75 36.47 -16.97
C ASP A 52 31.42 35.18 -16.49
N ARG A 53 31.19 34.82 -15.22
CA ARG A 53 31.49 33.49 -14.69
C ARG A 53 30.20 32.85 -14.17
N GLY A 54 29.90 31.65 -14.65
CA GLY A 54 28.64 30.96 -14.39
C GLY A 54 27.43 31.74 -14.91
N PHE A 55 26.26 31.36 -14.41
CA PHE A 55 25.02 32.10 -14.64
C PHE A 55 24.72 32.89 -13.37
N GLY A 56 25.07 34.18 -13.34
CA GLY A 56 24.76 35.04 -12.22
C GLY A 56 23.32 35.54 -12.32
N ALA A 57 22.43 35.08 -11.44
CA ALA A 57 21.08 35.62 -11.35
C ALA A 57 20.54 35.53 -9.92
N ALA A 58 19.98 36.64 -9.43
CA ALA A 58 19.22 36.68 -8.19
C ALA A 58 17.77 36.26 -8.44
N CYS A 59 17.13 35.75 -7.39
CA CYS A 59 15.68 35.56 -7.40
C CYS A 59 14.98 36.89 -7.09
N ASP A 60 13.84 37.15 -7.75
CA ASP A 60 13.06 38.38 -7.56
C ASP A 60 12.03 38.23 -6.43
N CYS A 61 12.20 37.26 -5.54
CA CYS A 61 11.26 37.02 -4.44
C CYS A 61 11.72 37.74 -3.17
N ASP A 62 10.77 37.99 -2.26
CA ASP A 62 11.01 38.67 -0.99
C ASP A 62 12.03 37.95 -0.08
N ALA A 63 12.26 36.65 -0.30
CA ALA A 63 13.27 35.88 0.40
C ALA A 63 14.72 36.20 -0.03
N GLY A 64 14.92 36.98 -1.10
CA GLY A 64 16.23 37.24 -1.70
C GLY A 64 16.92 35.96 -2.20
N GLY A 65 18.23 36.02 -2.43
CA GLY A 65 19.07 34.84 -2.72
C GLY A 65 19.47 34.64 -4.18
N THR A 66 20.48 33.78 -4.38
CA THR A 66 21.00 33.41 -5.71
C THR A 66 20.27 32.21 -6.28
N LEU A 67 20.07 32.21 -7.59
CA LEU A 67 19.54 31.05 -8.30
C LEU A 67 20.61 29.96 -8.44
N SER A 68 20.22 28.72 -8.18
CA SER A 68 21.03 27.54 -8.45
C SER A 68 20.81 27.11 -9.90
N PHE A 69 21.89 26.90 -10.65
CA PHE A 69 21.79 26.51 -12.06
C PHE A 69 22.16 25.05 -12.26
N THR A 70 21.31 24.34 -13.00
CA THR A 70 21.55 22.94 -13.39
C THR A 70 21.22 22.74 -14.87
N VAL A 71 21.71 21.64 -15.43
CA VAL A 71 21.28 21.19 -16.76
C VAL A 71 19.82 20.78 -16.66
N HIS A 72 19.01 21.19 -17.63
CA HIS A 72 17.59 20.88 -17.68
C HIS A 72 17.37 19.37 -17.87
N ARG A 73 17.28 18.64 -16.76
CA ARG A 73 16.80 17.25 -16.69
C ARG A 73 15.51 17.24 -15.89
N SER A 74 14.45 16.63 -16.43
CA SER A 74 13.08 16.72 -15.90
C SER A 74 13.03 16.54 -14.37
N GLY A 75 13.67 15.49 -13.84
CA GLY A 75 13.64 15.16 -12.41
C GLY A 75 14.38 16.11 -11.46
N THR A 76 15.34 16.90 -11.94
CA THR A 76 16.04 17.92 -11.10
C THR A 76 15.30 19.25 -11.09
N VAL A 77 14.57 19.56 -12.15
CA VAL A 77 13.88 20.85 -12.25
C VAL A 77 12.55 20.76 -11.53
N PHE A 78 11.81 19.67 -11.70
CA PHE A 78 10.53 19.46 -11.06
C PHE A 78 10.33 17.97 -10.78
N LYS A 79 10.36 17.58 -9.51
CA LYS A 79 9.95 16.24 -9.08
C LYS A 79 8.69 16.37 -8.24
N ALA A 80 7.56 16.01 -8.82
CA ALA A 80 6.29 15.94 -8.10
C ALA A 80 6.43 14.99 -6.90
N ARG A 81 5.76 15.35 -5.81
CA ARG A 81 5.66 14.55 -4.59
C ARG A 81 4.20 14.19 -4.40
N SER A 82 3.94 12.90 -4.52
CA SER A 82 2.61 12.31 -4.45
C SER A 82 2.46 11.41 -3.22
N VAL A 83 1.21 11.18 -2.87
CA VAL A 83 0.76 10.17 -1.93
C VAL A 83 -0.33 9.38 -2.64
N VAL A 84 -0.32 8.07 -2.47
CA VAL A 84 -1.44 7.21 -2.86
C VAL A 84 -2.12 6.80 -1.56
N LEU A 85 -3.36 7.25 -1.35
CA LEU A 85 -4.19 6.76 -0.27
C LEU A 85 -5.11 5.69 -0.84
N ILE A 86 -4.99 4.48 -0.32
CA ILE A 86 -5.93 3.43 -0.61
C ILE A 86 -7.08 3.60 0.36
N ASN A 87 -8.29 3.43 -0.15
CA ASN A 87 -9.49 3.52 0.65
C ASN A 87 -9.71 4.89 1.35
N PRO A 88 -9.64 6.00 0.61
CA PRO A 88 -10.11 7.30 1.09
C PRO A 88 -11.60 7.19 1.39
N ALA A 89 -11.93 7.06 2.67
CA ALA A 89 -13.31 6.89 3.07
C ALA A 89 -14.14 8.11 2.64
N ARG A 90 -15.19 7.89 1.85
CA ARG A 90 -16.25 8.88 1.69
C ARG A 90 -16.80 9.16 3.08
N ARG A 91 -16.97 10.43 3.45
CA ARG A 91 -17.40 10.83 4.80
C ARG A 91 -18.65 10.08 5.27
N GLU A 92 -19.58 9.81 4.35
CA GLU A 92 -20.79 9.03 4.61
C GLU A 92 -20.48 7.57 4.97
N VAL A 93 -19.68 6.88 4.16
CA VAL A 93 -19.27 5.49 4.39
C VAL A 93 -18.47 5.38 5.69
N LEU A 94 -17.54 6.32 5.93
CA LEU A 94 -16.81 6.41 7.18
C LEU A 94 -17.76 6.53 8.36
N SER A 95 -18.71 7.47 8.30
CA SER A 95 -19.70 7.67 9.36
C SER A 95 -20.53 6.42 9.59
N GLN A 96 -20.91 5.68 8.55
CA GLN A 96 -21.65 4.42 8.70
C GLN A 96 -20.82 3.33 9.38
N VAL A 97 -19.54 3.19 9.01
CA VAL A 97 -18.62 2.24 9.66
C VAL A 97 -18.37 2.63 11.12
N GLU A 98 -18.16 3.91 11.42
CA GLU A 98 -18.00 4.41 12.79
C GLU A 98 -19.27 4.23 13.62
N LEU A 99 -20.45 4.55 13.07
CA LEU A 99 -21.74 4.32 13.74
C LEU A 99 -22.04 2.84 13.95
N ALA A 100 -21.52 1.97 13.09
CA ALA A 100 -21.67 0.54 13.25
C ALA A 100 -20.80 -0.01 14.37
N GLY A 101 -19.71 0.63 14.80
CA GLY A 101 -18.75 -0.04 15.69
C GLY A 101 -17.29 0.34 15.51
N GLY A 102 -16.97 1.09 14.44
CA GLY A 102 -15.61 1.47 14.11
C GLY A 102 -14.67 0.27 13.92
N GLY A 103 -13.41 0.45 14.34
CA GLY A 103 -12.35 -0.56 14.18
C GLY A 103 -12.56 -1.82 15.00
N ALA A 104 -13.08 -1.72 16.23
CA ALA A 104 -13.32 -2.86 17.11
C ALA A 104 -14.29 -3.87 16.48
N ARG A 105 -15.44 -3.39 15.98
CA ARG A 105 -16.40 -4.27 15.30
C ARG A 105 -15.88 -4.77 13.96
N ALA A 106 -15.11 -3.95 13.24
CA ALA A 106 -14.47 -4.39 12.00
C ALA A 106 -13.52 -5.57 12.27
N LEU A 107 -12.78 -5.53 13.38
CA LEU A 107 -11.92 -6.62 13.83
C LEU A 107 -12.74 -7.87 14.18
N ASP A 108 -13.82 -7.74 14.96
CA ASP A 108 -14.70 -8.87 15.26
C ASP A 108 -15.24 -9.54 13.99
N TRP A 109 -15.73 -8.73 13.05
CA TRP A 109 -16.24 -9.21 11.76
C TRP A 109 -15.16 -9.92 10.92
N LEU A 110 -13.93 -9.39 10.92
CA LEU A 110 -12.79 -10.01 10.26
C LEU A 110 -12.43 -11.36 10.90
N LEU A 111 -12.37 -11.42 12.23
CA LEU A 111 -12.03 -12.64 12.99
C LEU A 111 -13.12 -13.70 12.91
N ALA A 112 -14.39 -13.30 12.76
CA ALA A 112 -15.52 -14.17 12.46
C ALA A 112 -15.56 -14.65 10.99
N GLY A 113 -14.55 -14.28 10.18
CA GLY A 113 -14.43 -14.75 8.80
C GLY A 113 -15.31 -13.99 7.80
N MET A 114 -15.71 -12.75 8.09
CA MET A 114 -16.44 -11.86 7.19
C MET A 114 -17.62 -12.55 6.48
N GLN A 115 -18.43 -13.31 7.24
CA GLN A 115 -19.53 -14.14 6.72
C GLN A 115 -20.56 -13.26 5.99
N GLU A 116 -20.93 -12.13 6.59
CA GLU A 116 -21.81 -11.14 5.98
C GLU A 116 -21.11 -10.32 4.91
N ARG A 117 -21.85 -9.84 3.90
CA ARG A 117 -21.27 -9.12 2.76
C ARG A 117 -20.64 -7.80 3.20
N ARG A 118 -21.27 -7.11 4.14
CA ARG A 118 -20.80 -5.84 4.73
C ARG A 118 -20.71 -5.90 6.24
N LEU A 119 -19.81 -5.11 6.80
CA LEU A 119 -19.71 -4.91 8.25
C LEU A 119 -21.05 -4.51 8.88
N THR A 120 -21.83 -3.66 8.22
CA THR A 120 -23.12 -3.16 8.72
C THR A 120 -24.22 -4.23 8.81
N GLU A 121 -24.06 -5.35 8.10
CA GLU A 121 -25.02 -6.47 8.08
C GLU A 121 -24.74 -7.50 9.18
N SER A 122 -23.52 -7.51 9.74
CA SER A 122 -23.19 -8.33 10.91
C SER A 122 -24.15 -8.00 12.07
N LYS A 123 -24.47 -8.97 12.93
CA LYS A 123 -25.23 -8.68 14.15
C LYS A 123 -24.43 -7.68 14.99
N ALA A 124 -25.06 -6.57 15.39
CA ALA A 124 -24.39 -5.57 16.20
C ALA A 124 -23.90 -6.19 17.52
N THR A 125 -22.60 -6.20 17.74
CA THR A 125 -22.04 -6.30 19.08
C THR A 125 -22.55 -5.08 19.84
N ASN A 126 -23.11 -5.29 21.04
CA ASN A 126 -23.66 -4.23 21.88
C ASN A 126 -22.52 -3.38 22.50
N ASP A 127 -21.65 -2.81 21.67
CA ASP A 127 -20.60 -1.90 22.12
C ASP A 127 -21.24 -0.61 22.66
N PRO A 128 -21.09 -0.31 23.97
CA PRO A 128 -21.73 0.83 24.60
C PRO A 128 -21.39 2.18 23.96
N GLU A 129 -20.16 2.33 23.46
CA GLU A 129 -19.67 3.56 22.80
C GLU A 129 -20.36 3.78 21.44
N SER A 130 -20.49 2.73 20.65
CA SER A 130 -21.14 2.79 19.34
C SER A 130 -22.65 3.01 19.44
N ILE A 131 -23.30 2.37 20.42
CA ILE A 131 -24.71 2.61 20.74
C ILE A 131 -24.91 4.03 21.25
N ARG A 132 -24.01 4.54 22.10
CA ARG A 132 -24.01 5.94 22.56
C ARG A 132 -23.99 6.90 21.37
N LYS A 133 -23.05 6.75 20.44
CA LYS A 133 -22.96 7.60 19.22
C LYS A 133 -24.22 7.49 18.35
N LEU A 134 -24.80 6.30 18.22
CA LEU A 134 -26.01 6.07 17.43
C LEU A 134 -27.24 6.75 18.06
N LEU A 135 -27.38 6.69 19.38
CA LEU A 135 -28.47 7.36 20.11
C LEU A 135 -28.27 8.89 20.15
N GLN A 136 -27.03 9.38 20.30
CA GLN A 136 -26.71 10.80 20.16
C GLN A 136 -27.10 11.32 18.76
N ALA A 137 -26.75 10.59 17.70
CA ALA A 137 -27.10 10.96 16.32
C ALA A 137 -28.61 10.98 16.06
N ARG A 138 -29.40 10.22 16.84
CA ARG A 138 -30.87 10.23 16.81
C ARG A 138 -31.50 11.30 17.71
N GLY A 139 -30.68 12.10 18.41
CA GLY A 139 -31.15 13.21 19.23
C GLY A 139 -31.64 12.82 20.62
N PHE A 140 -31.22 11.68 21.16
CA PHE A 140 -31.52 11.32 22.55
C PHE A 140 -30.63 12.09 23.54
N ASP A 141 -31.18 12.47 24.69
CA ASP A 141 -30.43 13.13 25.77
C ASP A 141 -29.45 12.16 26.46
N GLU A 142 -28.29 12.65 26.89
CA GLU A 142 -27.23 11.84 27.54
C GLU A 142 -27.72 10.98 28.71
N ASN A 143 -28.65 11.51 29.50
CA ASN A 143 -29.23 10.78 30.64
C ASN A 143 -30.09 9.60 30.16
N VAL A 144 -30.80 9.75 29.05
CA VAL A 144 -31.61 8.70 28.43
C VAL A 144 -30.70 7.67 27.77
N ILE A 145 -29.64 8.12 27.08
CA ILE A 145 -28.65 7.23 26.47
C ILE A 145 -27.99 6.34 27.51
N THR A 146 -27.56 6.92 28.62
CA THR A 146 -26.93 6.19 29.73
C THR A 146 -27.90 5.17 30.33
N ALA A 147 -29.16 5.54 30.53
CA ALA A 147 -30.20 4.62 31.03
C ALA A 147 -30.51 3.50 30.03
N MET A 148 -30.57 3.79 28.73
CA MET A 148 -30.82 2.80 27.67
C MET A 148 -29.65 1.80 27.57
N ILE A 149 -28.40 2.27 27.59
CA ILE A 149 -27.22 1.41 27.59
C ILE A 149 -27.19 0.53 28.85
N ALA A 150 -27.51 1.08 30.02
CA ALA A 150 -27.56 0.33 31.27
C ALA A 150 -28.70 -0.70 31.32
N ALA A 151 -29.80 -0.46 30.59
CA ALA A 151 -30.96 -1.36 30.51
C ALA A 151 -30.83 -2.41 29.40
N MET A 152 -29.82 -2.31 28.51
CA MET A 152 -29.58 -3.35 27.52
C MET A 152 -29.12 -4.63 28.23
N PRO A 153 -29.66 -5.80 27.84
CA PRO A 153 -29.16 -7.05 28.36
C PRO A 153 -27.66 -7.12 28.06
N THR A 154 -26.83 -7.31 29.09
CA THR A 154 -25.46 -7.79 28.93
C THR A 154 -25.55 -9.16 28.26
N GLN A 155 -25.65 -9.17 26.93
CA GLN A 155 -25.28 -10.35 26.19
C GLN A 155 -23.77 -10.48 26.38
N GLU A 156 -23.36 -11.58 27.00
CA GLU A 156 -21.97 -12.04 27.18
C GLU A 156 -21.24 -12.30 25.85
N HIS A 157 -21.56 -11.57 24.78
CA HIS A 157 -20.75 -11.48 23.58
C HIS A 157 -19.82 -10.26 23.69
N GLN A 158 -19.07 -10.16 24.79
CA GLN A 158 -17.65 -9.93 24.58
C GLN A 158 -17.20 -11.21 23.87
N PRO A 159 -16.60 -11.17 22.67
CA PRO A 159 -15.83 -12.33 22.27
C PRO A 159 -14.73 -12.43 23.32
N VAL A 160 -14.90 -13.34 24.29
CA VAL A 160 -13.92 -13.71 25.32
C VAL A 160 -12.53 -13.92 24.70
N LEU A 161 -12.51 -14.24 23.41
CA LEU A 161 -11.36 -14.34 22.51
C LEU A 161 -10.46 -13.08 22.41
N LEU A 162 -10.95 -11.84 22.52
CA LEU A 162 -10.06 -10.66 22.40
C LEU A 162 -9.39 -10.24 23.71
N THR A 163 -9.63 -10.97 24.80
CA THR A 163 -8.91 -10.73 26.05
C THR A 163 -7.42 -11.06 25.88
N ASN A 164 -6.53 -10.28 26.49
CA ASN A 164 -5.06 -10.46 26.46
C ASN A 164 -4.32 -10.11 25.15
N ILE A 165 -4.94 -9.42 24.19
CA ILE A 165 -4.18 -8.75 23.12
C ILE A 165 -3.67 -7.42 23.67
N SER A 166 -2.39 -7.11 23.44
CA SER A 166 -1.81 -5.83 23.85
C SER A 166 -2.49 -4.65 23.16
N ALA A 167 -2.49 -3.48 23.81
CA ALA A 167 -3.23 -2.32 23.32
C ALA A 167 -2.73 -1.81 21.95
N ASP A 168 -1.42 -1.87 21.71
CA ASP A 168 -0.77 -1.47 20.45
C ASP A 168 -1.14 -2.43 19.31
N ILE A 169 -1.06 -3.74 19.53
CA ILE A 169 -1.41 -4.75 18.51
C ILE A 169 -2.90 -4.72 18.21
N ARG A 170 -3.73 -4.53 19.24
CA ARG A 170 -5.17 -4.36 19.07
C ARG A 170 -5.49 -3.13 18.22
N LEU A 171 -4.87 -1.98 18.51
CA LEU A 171 -5.07 -0.76 17.73
C LEU A 171 -4.73 -1.01 16.25
N GLU A 172 -3.61 -1.67 15.98
CA GLU A 172 -3.16 -1.92 14.62
C GLU A 172 -4.05 -2.91 13.87
N ALA A 173 -4.52 -3.96 14.56
CA ALA A 173 -5.49 -4.91 14.03
C ALA A 173 -6.84 -4.23 13.72
N GLU A 174 -7.35 -3.39 14.62
CA GLU A 174 -8.58 -2.61 14.43
C GLU A 174 -8.45 -1.63 13.25
N LEU A 175 -7.30 -0.97 13.10
CA LEU A 175 -7.03 -0.07 11.97
C LEU A 175 -7.04 -0.82 10.63
N GLN A 176 -6.40 -1.99 10.56
CA GLN A 176 -6.37 -2.80 9.33
C GLN A 176 -7.73 -3.41 9.01
N ALA A 177 -8.45 -3.90 10.02
CA ALA A 177 -9.81 -4.41 9.83
C ALA A 177 -10.77 -3.32 9.35
N ARG A 178 -10.65 -2.09 9.88
CA ARG A 178 -11.39 -0.92 9.39
C ARG A 178 -11.05 -0.59 7.93
N GLN A 179 -9.78 -0.69 7.53
CA GLN A 179 -9.39 -0.53 6.13
C GLN A 179 -10.01 -1.59 5.24
N ILE A 180 -10.12 -2.85 5.69
CA ILE A 180 -10.81 -3.90 4.92
C ILE A 180 -12.29 -3.56 4.79
N ALA A 181 -12.97 -3.26 5.91
CA ALA A 181 -14.40 -2.97 5.93
C ALA A 181 -14.79 -1.81 5.01
N LEU A 182 -13.98 -0.74 4.99
CA LEU A 182 -14.19 0.41 4.11
C LEU A 182 -13.91 0.04 2.64
N ALA A 183 -12.90 -0.79 2.36
CA ALA A 183 -12.51 -1.15 1.00
C ALA A 183 -13.52 -2.10 0.33
N THR A 184 -14.14 -2.97 1.11
CA THR A 184 -15.15 -3.93 0.66
C THR A 184 -16.58 -3.40 0.79
N PHE A 185 -16.76 -2.13 1.16
CA PHE A 185 -18.09 -1.59 1.50
C PHE A 185 -19.02 -1.54 0.29
N ASP A 186 -18.52 -1.01 -0.83
CA ASP A 186 -19.31 -0.80 -2.04
C ASP A 186 -19.44 -2.06 -2.88
N SER A 187 -18.39 -2.87 -2.92
CA SER A 187 -18.32 -4.10 -3.69
C SER A 187 -17.45 -5.14 -3.01
N ARG A 188 -17.89 -6.39 -3.14
CA ARG A 188 -17.25 -7.60 -2.65
C ARG A 188 -17.92 -8.77 -3.35
N GLN A 189 -17.20 -9.45 -4.21
CA GLN A 189 -17.65 -10.67 -4.88
C GLN A 189 -16.80 -11.83 -4.37
N THR A 190 -17.47 -12.84 -3.85
CA THR A 190 -16.86 -14.05 -3.31
C THR A 190 -16.89 -15.19 -4.32
N VAL A 191 -16.07 -16.22 -4.13
CA VAL A 191 -16.16 -17.46 -4.94
C VAL A 191 -17.54 -18.10 -4.80
N SER A 192 -18.16 -18.01 -3.62
CA SER A 192 -19.53 -18.47 -3.37
C SER A 192 -20.56 -17.68 -4.19
N ASP A 193 -20.32 -16.40 -4.48
CA ASP A 193 -21.18 -15.61 -5.37
C ASP A 193 -21.04 -16.09 -6.81
N LEU A 194 -19.79 -16.31 -7.30
CA LEU A 194 -19.54 -16.85 -8.65
C LEU A 194 -20.26 -18.17 -8.88
N ARG A 195 -20.23 -19.06 -7.88
CA ARG A 195 -20.96 -20.33 -7.91
C ARG A 195 -22.47 -20.13 -8.03
N LYS A 196 -23.06 -19.19 -7.28
CA LYS A 196 -24.50 -18.91 -7.31
C LYS A 196 -24.96 -18.28 -8.62
N THR A 197 -24.11 -17.48 -9.26
CA THR A 197 -24.47 -16.73 -10.47
C THR A 197 -24.12 -17.43 -11.78
N SER A 198 -23.26 -18.45 -11.75
CA SER A 198 -22.81 -19.12 -12.96
C SER A 198 -23.84 -20.12 -13.49
N GLU A 199 -24.21 -19.99 -14.76
CA GLU A 199 -25.10 -20.93 -15.47
C GLU A 199 -24.33 -22.01 -16.26
N SER A 200 -22.99 -21.87 -16.39
CA SER A 200 -22.16 -22.79 -17.15
C SER A 200 -21.75 -24.00 -16.29
N PRO A 201 -22.05 -25.25 -16.71
CA PRO A 201 -21.63 -26.45 -15.97
C PRO A 201 -20.11 -26.55 -15.77
N ALA A 202 -19.33 -26.10 -16.76
CA ALA A 202 -17.87 -26.10 -16.68
C ALA A 202 -17.36 -25.14 -15.60
N LEU A 203 -17.93 -23.93 -15.53
CA LEU A 203 -17.56 -22.95 -14.49
C LEU A 203 -18.07 -23.37 -13.11
N GLN A 204 -19.23 -24.03 -13.02
CA GLN A 204 -19.70 -24.59 -11.74
C GLN A 204 -18.73 -25.64 -11.19
N SER A 205 -18.30 -26.60 -12.01
CA SER A 205 -17.28 -27.59 -11.62
C SER A 205 -15.95 -26.92 -11.22
N LEU A 206 -15.52 -25.90 -11.97
CA LEU A 206 -14.35 -25.08 -11.64
C LEU A 206 -14.45 -24.47 -10.23
N TYR A 207 -15.60 -23.86 -9.90
CA TYR A 207 -15.82 -23.20 -8.62
C TYR A 207 -16.08 -24.16 -7.46
N ASP A 208 -16.67 -25.33 -7.70
CA ASP A 208 -16.99 -26.32 -6.66
C ASP A 208 -15.81 -27.23 -6.31
N GLU A 209 -14.93 -27.53 -7.27
CA GLU A 209 -13.86 -28.51 -7.08
C GLU A 209 -12.47 -27.86 -7.10
N ARG A 210 -12.12 -27.20 -8.21
CA ARG A 210 -10.75 -26.72 -8.47
C ARG A 210 -10.39 -25.49 -7.64
N TYR A 211 -11.29 -24.52 -7.51
CA TYR A 211 -11.02 -23.30 -6.74
C TYR A 211 -10.79 -23.61 -5.24
N PRO A 212 -11.64 -24.40 -4.56
CA PRO A 212 -11.40 -24.78 -3.17
C PRO A 212 -10.09 -25.57 -2.97
N GLU A 213 -9.72 -26.45 -3.90
CA GLU A 213 -8.44 -27.17 -3.85
C GLU A 213 -7.25 -26.23 -4.02
N ALA A 214 -7.32 -25.30 -4.98
CA ALA A 214 -6.28 -24.30 -5.21
C ALA A 214 -6.12 -23.34 -4.02
N LEU A 215 -7.22 -22.91 -3.39
CA LEU A 215 -7.19 -22.09 -2.17
C LEU A 215 -6.56 -22.85 -1.00
N ARG A 216 -6.97 -24.11 -0.77
CA ARG A 216 -6.39 -24.94 0.29
C ARG A 216 -4.91 -25.21 0.05
N SER A 217 -4.50 -25.58 -1.15
CA SER A 217 -3.07 -25.83 -1.44
C SER A 217 -2.23 -24.56 -1.25
N ALA A 218 -2.75 -23.40 -1.67
CA ALA A 218 -2.10 -22.11 -1.49
C ALA A 218 -2.16 -21.55 -0.05
N GLY A 219 -2.92 -22.18 0.85
CA GLY A 219 -3.01 -21.77 2.24
C GLY A 219 -3.81 -20.50 2.44
N LEU A 220 -4.87 -20.33 1.65
CA LEU A 220 -5.74 -19.16 1.68
C LEU A 220 -7.04 -19.48 2.41
N ASP A 221 -7.45 -18.58 3.30
CA ASP A 221 -8.83 -18.55 3.83
C ASP A 221 -9.77 -18.05 2.72
N ARG A 222 -9.35 -17.01 2.00
CA ARG A 222 -10.15 -16.45 0.90
C ARG A 222 -9.32 -15.66 -0.11
N ILE A 223 -9.92 -15.53 -1.29
CA ILE A 223 -9.65 -14.46 -2.23
C ILE A 223 -10.97 -13.92 -2.78
N GLU A 224 -11.08 -12.61 -2.85
CA GLU A 224 -12.33 -11.93 -3.19
C GLU A 224 -12.05 -10.76 -4.12
N LEU A 225 -12.97 -10.53 -5.07
CA LEU A 225 -12.88 -9.41 -6.00
C LEU A 225 -13.62 -8.19 -5.45
N ILE A 226 -12.96 -7.04 -5.52
CA ILE A 226 -13.54 -5.72 -5.28
C ILE A 226 -13.49 -4.97 -6.62
N ASP A 227 -14.62 -4.94 -7.34
CA ASP A 227 -14.71 -4.29 -8.66
C ASP A 227 -14.69 -2.74 -8.60
N ARG A 228 -14.95 -2.18 -7.42
CA ARG A 228 -15.01 -0.73 -7.15
C ARG A 228 -14.12 -0.36 -5.98
N PHE A 229 -12.84 -0.70 -6.10
CA PHE A 229 -11.82 -0.41 -5.10
C PHE A 229 -11.38 1.06 -5.17
N PRO A 230 -11.59 1.87 -4.13
CA PRO A 230 -11.28 3.29 -4.16
C PRO A 230 -9.79 3.58 -3.92
N VAL A 231 -9.17 4.34 -4.82
CA VAL A 231 -7.77 4.78 -4.73
C VAL A 231 -7.69 6.29 -4.98
N LEU A 232 -7.20 7.03 -4.00
CA LEU A 232 -6.86 8.45 -4.15
C LEU A 232 -5.37 8.58 -4.47
N THR A 233 -5.08 9.13 -5.63
CA THR A 233 -3.71 9.57 -5.96
C THR A 233 -3.67 11.08 -5.85
N ALA A 234 -2.90 11.61 -4.89
CA ALA A 234 -2.80 13.05 -4.65
C ALA A 234 -1.36 13.54 -4.73
N GLN A 235 -1.16 14.75 -5.26
CA GLN A 235 0.08 15.48 -5.24
C GLN A 235 -0.03 16.64 -4.25
N TYR A 236 0.90 16.68 -3.31
CA TYR A 236 0.93 17.72 -2.26
C TYR A 236 2.02 18.77 -2.52
N GLY A 237 2.88 18.55 -3.51
CA GLY A 237 3.92 19.50 -3.85
C GLY A 237 4.97 18.95 -4.79
N TYR A 238 6.12 19.61 -4.81
CA TYR A 238 7.27 19.21 -5.61
C TYR A 238 8.59 19.59 -4.92
N THR A 239 9.67 18.95 -5.35
CA THR A 239 11.05 19.32 -4.99
C THR A 239 11.80 19.79 -6.24
N ARG A 240 12.77 20.69 -6.08
CA ARG A 240 13.73 21.09 -7.12
C ARG A 240 15.15 20.89 -6.61
N GLY A 241 16.08 20.57 -7.51
CA GLY A 241 17.47 20.31 -7.18
C GLY A 241 17.69 18.94 -6.56
N THR A 242 18.25 18.92 -5.36
CA THR A 242 18.49 17.68 -4.61
C THR A 242 17.19 17.02 -4.17
N VAL A 243 17.16 15.69 -4.24
CA VAL A 243 16.02 14.86 -3.86
C VAL A 243 16.30 13.99 -2.65
N ALA A 244 17.52 14.07 -2.10
CA ALA A 244 17.93 13.31 -0.93
C ALA A 244 17.17 13.78 0.33
N PRO A 245 16.68 12.85 1.16
CA PRO A 245 16.10 13.19 2.45
C PRO A 245 17.03 14.08 3.28
N GLY A 246 16.48 15.09 3.96
CA GLY A 246 17.25 16.07 4.74
C GLY A 246 17.89 17.20 3.93
N ALA A 247 18.22 16.98 2.65
CA ALA A 247 18.76 18.02 1.77
C ALA A 247 17.69 18.62 0.83
N ALA A 248 16.64 17.86 0.53
CA ALA A 248 15.55 18.30 -0.34
C ALA A 248 14.61 19.28 0.35
N ARG A 249 14.20 20.34 -0.36
CA ARG A 249 13.18 21.29 0.10
C ARG A 249 11.86 21.05 -0.61
N LEU A 250 10.84 20.64 0.16
CA LEU A 250 9.49 20.44 -0.33
C LEU A 250 8.78 21.79 -0.53
N ARG A 251 8.27 22.04 -1.73
CA ARG A 251 7.36 23.14 -2.05
C ARG A 251 5.95 22.57 -2.10
N THR A 252 5.15 22.86 -1.09
CA THR A 252 3.75 22.43 -1.05
C THR A 252 2.88 23.34 -1.90
N TYR A 253 1.81 22.78 -2.46
CA TYR A 253 0.74 23.61 -3.02
C TYR A 253 -0.04 24.26 -1.88
N ARG A 254 -0.37 25.54 -2.02
CA ARG A 254 -1.04 26.32 -0.98
C ARG A 254 -2.09 27.22 -1.58
N GLU A 255 -3.19 27.40 -0.85
CA GLU A 255 -4.18 28.43 -1.12
C GLU A 255 -3.66 29.82 -0.73
N THR A 256 -4.38 30.85 -1.18
CA THR A 256 -4.04 32.25 -0.84
C THR A 256 -4.13 32.53 0.66
N ASN A 257 -4.95 31.78 1.39
CA ASN A 257 -5.09 31.86 2.85
C ASN A 257 -3.98 31.11 3.63
N GLY A 258 -3.09 30.39 2.93
CA GLY A 258 -1.99 29.64 3.51
C GLY A 258 -2.26 28.14 3.74
N ASP A 259 -3.49 27.68 3.54
CA ASP A 259 -3.89 26.28 3.70
C ASP A 259 -3.22 25.38 2.66
N TYR A 260 -2.98 24.12 3.03
CA TYR A 260 -2.39 23.12 2.14
C TYR A 260 -3.42 22.62 1.12
N ILE A 261 -3.02 22.60 -0.15
CA ILE A 261 -3.82 22.00 -1.22
C ILE A 261 -3.19 20.66 -1.62
N LEU A 262 -4.04 19.66 -1.78
CA LEU A 262 -3.68 18.40 -2.41
C LEU A 262 -4.46 18.30 -3.73
N TYR A 263 -3.75 18.27 -4.85
CA TYR A 263 -4.37 17.98 -6.14
C TYR A 263 -4.40 16.49 -6.32
N GLY A 264 -5.57 15.89 -6.23
CA GLY A 264 -5.71 14.44 -6.36
C GLY A 264 -6.90 14.03 -7.18
N ASP A 265 -6.81 12.81 -7.66
CA ASP A 265 -7.87 12.12 -8.37
C ASP A 265 -8.30 10.90 -7.54
N LEU A 266 -9.61 10.77 -7.37
CA LEU A 266 -10.23 9.62 -6.70
C LEU A 266 -10.76 8.70 -7.79
N ALA A 267 -10.03 7.63 -8.04
CA ALA A 267 -10.42 6.63 -9.02
C ALA A 267 -10.99 5.37 -8.33
N GLN A 268 -11.85 4.67 -9.05
CA GLN A 268 -12.27 3.31 -8.71
C GLN A 268 -11.59 2.35 -9.68
N THR A 269 -11.08 1.23 -9.15
CA THR A 269 -10.38 0.20 -9.92
C THR A 269 -10.75 -1.19 -9.40
N GLU A 270 -10.21 -2.23 -10.02
CA GLU A 270 -10.29 -3.59 -9.52
C GLU A 270 -9.22 -3.87 -8.47
N ALA A 271 -9.59 -4.64 -7.45
CA ALA A 271 -8.66 -5.21 -6.51
C ALA A 271 -9.04 -6.65 -6.14
N LEU A 272 -8.03 -7.46 -5.84
CA LEU A 272 -8.18 -8.73 -5.16
C LEU A 272 -7.83 -8.54 -3.70
N PHE A 273 -8.74 -8.87 -2.79
CA PHE A 273 -8.42 -9.06 -1.38
C PHE A 273 -8.04 -10.52 -1.15
N VAL A 274 -6.85 -10.74 -0.60
CA VAL A 274 -6.32 -12.07 -0.33
C VAL A 274 -6.07 -12.18 1.17
N ARG A 275 -6.57 -13.24 1.80
CA ARG A 275 -6.30 -13.52 3.21
C ARG A 275 -5.77 -14.94 3.36
N LEU A 276 -4.63 -15.04 4.02
CA LEU A 276 -4.00 -16.30 4.37
C LEU A 276 -4.83 -17.00 5.46
N ALA A 277 -4.82 -18.34 5.46
CA ALA A 277 -5.51 -19.15 6.46
C ALA A 277 -4.83 -19.02 7.84
N PRO A 278 -5.50 -18.46 8.86
CA PRO A 278 -4.92 -18.28 10.19
C PRO A 278 -4.40 -19.57 10.82
N LEU A 279 -5.11 -20.70 10.67
CA LEU A 279 -4.63 -22.01 11.14
C LEU A 279 -3.31 -22.41 10.50
N ARG A 280 -3.12 -22.12 9.21
CA ARG A 280 -1.86 -22.44 8.52
C ARG A 280 -0.74 -21.49 8.94
N ILE A 281 -1.02 -20.20 9.15
CA ILE A 281 -0.04 -19.27 9.73
C ILE A 281 0.38 -19.76 11.12
N HIS A 282 -0.57 -20.18 11.95
CA HIS A 282 -0.31 -20.71 13.29
C HIS A 282 0.60 -21.93 13.25
N ALA A 283 0.29 -22.92 12.41
CA ALA A 283 1.13 -24.10 12.21
C ALA A 283 2.54 -23.76 11.71
N TRP A 284 2.63 -22.84 10.73
CA TRP A 284 3.89 -22.34 10.20
C TRP A 284 4.73 -21.63 11.27
N LEU A 285 4.13 -20.77 12.10
CA LEU A 285 4.81 -20.10 13.21
C LEU A 285 5.33 -21.10 14.25
N ARG A 286 4.53 -22.10 14.63
CA ARG A 286 4.98 -23.17 15.55
C ARG A 286 6.16 -23.94 15.00
N SER A 287 6.18 -24.23 13.69
CA SER A 287 7.31 -24.89 13.04
C SER A 287 8.62 -24.09 13.11
N ARG A 288 8.52 -22.76 13.29
CA ARG A 288 9.64 -21.83 13.45
C ARG A 288 10.05 -21.62 14.90
N GLY A 289 9.47 -22.37 15.84
CA GLY A 289 9.83 -22.32 17.25
C GLY A 289 9.02 -21.34 18.09
N PHE A 290 8.00 -20.68 17.53
CA PHE A 290 7.10 -19.84 18.33
C PHE A 290 6.19 -20.71 19.20
N GLU A 291 6.15 -20.42 20.51
CA GLU A 291 5.24 -21.07 21.44
C GLU A 291 3.86 -20.38 21.39
N LEU A 292 2.91 -21.04 20.74
CA LEU A 292 1.55 -20.54 20.57
C LEU A 292 0.52 -21.44 21.29
N PRO A 293 -0.57 -20.86 21.86
CA PRO A 293 -1.69 -21.63 22.38
C PRO A 293 -2.22 -22.64 21.36
N ASN A 294 -2.77 -23.76 21.83
CA ASN A 294 -3.48 -24.70 20.95
C ASN A 294 -4.80 -24.08 20.48
N VAL A 295 -5.14 -24.33 19.22
CA VAL A 295 -6.28 -23.73 18.53
C VAL A 295 -7.02 -24.79 17.72
N THR A 296 -8.30 -24.54 17.43
CA THR A 296 -9.19 -25.50 16.75
C THR A 296 -9.74 -24.98 15.43
N ASP A 297 -9.77 -23.67 15.26
CA ASP A 297 -10.35 -22.99 14.11
C ASP A 297 -9.58 -21.71 13.78
N ASP A 298 -9.90 -21.07 12.65
CA ASP A 298 -9.22 -19.86 12.20
C ASP A 298 -9.43 -18.65 13.12
N THR A 299 -10.55 -18.59 13.84
CA THR A 299 -10.84 -17.50 14.79
C THR A 299 -9.92 -17.59 16.01
N THR A 300 -9.83 -18.76 16.63
CA THR A 300 -8.92 -19.05 17.75
C THR A 300 -7.46 -18.93 17.33
N ALA A 301 -7.11 -19.37 16.11
CA ALA A 301 -5.77 -19.19 15.53
C ALA A 301 -5.41 -17.71 15.37
N SER A 302 -6.30 -16.92 14.78
CA SER A 302 -6.09 -15.47 14.60
C SER A 302 -5.81 -14.77 15.93
N VAL A 303 -6.63 -15.08 16.94
CA VAL A 303 -6.50 -14.53 18.30
C VAL A 303 -5.17 -14.94 18.93
N ALA A 304 -4.81 -16.22 18.88
CA ALA A 304 -3.55 -16.72 19.45
C ALA A 304 -2.32 -16.04 18.82
N ILE A 305 -2.37 -15.80 17.51
CA ILE A 305 -1.32 -15.08 16.77
C ILE A 305 -1.24 -13.62 17.25
N LEU A 306 -2.38 -12.92 17.36
CA LEU A 306 -2.40 -11.52 17.82
C LEU A 306 -1.97 -11.37 19.29
N GLN A 307 -2.40 -12.27 20.17
CA GLN A 307 -1.98 -12.28 21.58
C GLN A 307 -0.46 -12.49 21.74
N SER A 308 0.14 -13.24 20.82
CA SER A 308 1.56 -13.60 20.86
C SER A 308 2.41 -12.74 19.92
N ALA A 309 1.88 -11.62 19.40
CA ALA A 309 2.55 -10.83 18.36
C ALA A 309 3.93 -10.28 18.77
N HIS A 310 4.14 -10.04 20.08
CA HIS A 310 5.43 -9.62 20.64
C HIS A 310 6.35 -10.78 21.04
N ALA A 311 5.91 -12.04 20.93
CA ALA A 311 6.80 -13.17 21.17
C ALA A 311 7.95 -13.13 20.15
N GLU A 312 9.15 -13.52 20.57
CA GLU A 312 10.35 -13.47 19.74
C GLU A 312 11.02 -14.83 19.67
N VAL A 313 11.52 -15.16 18.49
CA VAL A 313 12.45 -16.28 18.27
C VAL A 313 13.66 -15.71 17.54
N ASP A 314 14.86 -16.01 18.03
CA ASP A 314 16.12 -15.49 17.48
C ASP A 314 16.17 -13.96 17.33
N GLY A 315 15.49 -13.24 18.24
CA GLY A 315 15.40 -11.77 18.23
C GLY A 315 14.50 -11.19 17.14
N VAL A 316 13.66 -12.02 16.51
CA VAL A 316 12.67 -11.60 15.53
C VAL A 316 11.27 -11.72 16.13
N PRO A 317 10.51 -10.61 16.24
CA PRO A 317 9.12 -10.64 16.66
C PRO A 317 8.24 -11.50 15.75
N LEU A 318 7.22 -12.11 16.35
CA LEU A 318 6.21 -12.86 15.64
C LEU A 318 5.50 -11.98 14.61
N SER A 319 5.15 -10.74 14.98
CA SER A 319 4.53 -9.75 14.09
C SER A 319 5.37 -9.51 12.83
N ASP A 320 6.69 -9.45 12.96
CA ASP A 320 7.63 -9.21 11.86
C ASP A 320 7.74 -10.44 10.96
N SER A 321 7.64 -11.64 11.55
CA SER A 321 7.58 -12.91 10.81
C SER A 321 6.30 -13.00 9.98
N VAL A 322 5.14 -12.63 10.56
CA VAL A 322 3.86 -12.55 9.84
C VAL A 322 3.91 -11.49 8.75
N LEU A 323 4.45 -10.29 9.03
CA LEU A 323 4.66 -9.24 8.03
C LEU A 323 5.49 -9.75 6.86
N ARG A 324 6.63 -10.38 7.13
CA ARG A 324 7.51 -10.93 6.08
C ARG A 324 6.81 -11.99 5.24
N LEU A 325 5.99 -12.84 5.86
CA LEU A 325 5.17 -13.83 5.16
C LEU A 325 4.14 -13.17 4.24
N VAL A 326 3.26 -12.34 4.79
CA VAL A 326 2.16 -11.68 4.03
C VAL A 326 2.73 -10.84 2.89
N HIS A 327 3.81 -10.11 3.15
CA HIS A 327 4.47 -9.27 2.14
C HIS A 327 5.16 -10.09 1.05
N SER A 328 5.91 -11.14 1.41
CA SER A 328 6.54 -12.04 0.41
C SER A 328 5.48 -12.74 -0.44
N TYR A 329 4.36 -13.13 0.17
CA TYR A 329 3.25 -13.74 -0.53
C TYR A 329 2.63 -12.76 -1.53
N ALA A 330 2.37 -11.51 -1.13
CA ALA A 330 1.83 -10.47 -2.01
C ALA A 330 2.73 -10.26 -3.24
N HIS A 331 4.04 -10.19 -3.04
CA HIS A 331 5.02 -10.07 -4.13
C HIS A 331 5.00 -11.26 -5.09
N ALA A 332 5.00 -12.48 -4.56
CA ALA A 332 4.96 -13.69 -5.36
C ALA A 332 3.64 -13.79 -6.15
N LEU A 333 2.51 -13.44 -5.53
CA LEU A 333 1.20 -13.40 -6.18
C LEU A 333 1.17 -12.35 -7.28
N ILE A 334 1.60 -11.10 -7.03
CA ILE A 334 1.59 -10.01 -8.02
C ILE A 334 2.37 -10.40 -9.28
N ARG A 335 3.56 -10.99 -9.11
CA ARG A 335 4.42 -11.39 -10.24
C ARG A 335 3.74 -12.37 -11.19
N ARG A 336 2.87 -13.24 -10.64
CA ARG A 336 2.09 -14.21 -11.40
C ARG A 336 0.77 -13.63 -11.89
N ALA A 337 0.08 -12.86 -11.05
CA ALA A 337 -1.19 -12.22 -11.39
C ALA A 337 -1.02 -11.30 -12.60
N ALA A 338 0.13 -10.60 -12.71
CA ALA A 338 0.50 -9.84 -13.88
C ALA A 338 0.41 -10.64 -15.20
N LEU A 339 0.82 -11.92 -15.19
CA LEU A 339 0.79 -12.78 -16.37
C LEU A 339 -0.64 -13.16 -16.76
N TYR A 340 -1.43 -13.63 -15.80
CA TYR A 340 -2.79 -14.12 -16.04
C TYR A 340 -3.80 -12.97 -16.25
N ALA A 341 -3.62 -11.84 -15.58
CA ALA A 341 -4.48 -10.66 -15.74
C ALA A 341 -4.12 -9.82 -16.98
N GLY A 342 -3.00 -10.12 -17.66
CA GLY A 342 -2.52 -9.32 -18.79
C GLY A 342 -2.10 -7.89 -18.40
N ILE A 343 -1.69 -7.69 -17.14
CA ILE A 343 -1.30 -6.38 -16.59
C ILE A 343 0.21 -6.37 -16.38
N GLU A 344 0.87 -5.27 -16.74
CA GLU A 344 2.30 -5.12 -16.48
C GLU A 344 2.60 -5.22 -14.97
N ARG A 345 3.65 -5.94 -14.56
CA ARG A 345 4.02 -6.14 -13.14
C ARG A 345 4.15 -4.84 -12.35
N SER A 346 4.71 -3.78 -12.95
CA SER A 346 4.84 -2.45 -12.35
C SER A 346 3.54 -1.63 -12.31
N SER A 347 2.47 -2.18 -12.87
CA SER A 347 1.12 -1.60 -12.85
C SER A 347 0.18 -2.33 -11.87
N LEU A 348 0.68 -3.30 -11.11
CA LEU A 348 0.00 -3.85 -9.93
C LEU A 348 0.69 -3.37 -8.66
N CYS A 349 -0.11 -3.00 -7.67
CA CYS A 349 0.34 -2.51 -6.37
C CYS A 349 -0.26 -3.36 -5.26
N GLU A 350 0.36 -3.29 -4.08
CA GLU A 350 -0.11 -4.00 -2.89
C GLU A 350 -0.49 -3.05 -1.73
N LEU A 351 -1.38 -3.55 -0.88
CA LEU A 351 -1.60 -3.04 0.48
C LEU A 351 -1.49 -4.21 1.46
N VAL A 352 -0.36 -4.30 2.17
CA VAL A 352 -0.09 -5.37 3.13
C VAL A 352 -0.74 -5.05 4.47
N LEU A 353 -1.47 -6.03 5.03
CA LEU A 353 -2.21 -5.93 6.30
C LEU A 353 -1.85 -7.13 7.19
N PRO A 354 -0.67 -7.10 7.85
CA PRO A 354 -0.16 -8.25 8.61
C PRO A 354 -1.03 -8.68 9.80
N PHE A 355 -1.68 -7.74 10.50
CA PHE A 355 -2.57 -8.03 11.63
C PHE A 355 -3.97 -8.47 11.18
N ALA A 356 -4.28 -8.33 9.89
CA ALA A 356 -5.43 -8.94 9.24
C ALA A 356 -5.09 -10.24 8.49
N PHE A 357 -3.82 -10.65 8.49
CA PHE A 357 -3.30 -11.81 7.77
C PHE A 357 -3.57 -11.78 6.26
N GLY A 358 -3.60 -10.59 5.67
CA GLY A 358 -4.03 -10.43 4.29
C GLY A 358 -3.42 -9.22 3.61
N PHE A 359 -3.75 -9.07 2.34
CA PHE A 359 -3.30 -7.96 1.53
C PHE A 359 -4.27 -7.72 0.37
N PHE A 360 -4.26 -6.50 -0.17
CA PHE A 360 -4.91 -6.20 -1.44
C PHE A 360 -3.89 -6.20 -2.57
N VAL A 361 -4.28 -6.68 -3.74
CA VAL A 361 -3.59 -6.46 -5.02
C VAL A 361 -4.52 -5.64 -5.90
N TYR A 362 -4.07 -4.48 -6.34
CA TYR A 362 -4.91 -3.58 -7.14
C TYR A 362 -4.10 -2.96 -8.28
N ALA A 363 -4.79 -2.61 -9.36
CA ALA A 363 -4.18 -1.88 -10.47
C ALA A 363 -4.47 -0.38 -10.29
N PRO A 364 -3.47 0.50 -10.08
CA PRO A 364 -3.72 1.94 -10.02
C PRO A 364 -4.36 2.40 -11.32
N ALA A 365 -5.49 3.10 -11.23
CA ALA A 365 -6.16 3.64 -12.40
C ALA A 365 -5.22 4.63 -13.13
N LYS A 366 -5.02 4.43 -14.43
CA LYS A 366 -4.34 5.37 -15.33
C LYS A 366 -5.40 5.99 -16.24
N GLY A 367 -6.16 6.95 -15.69
CA GLY A 367 -7.34 7.53 -16.34
C GLY A 367 -8.62 6.76 -15.99
N ASP A 368 -9.69 6.97 -16.76
CA ASP A 368 -11.05 6.54 -16.41
C ASP A 368 -11.37 5.08 -16.81
N PHE A 369 -10.42 4.32 -17.34
CA PHE A 369 -10.65 2.97 -17.87
C PHE A 369 -10.07 1.89 -16.97
N VAL A 370 -10.93 0.94 -16.60
CA VAL A 370 -10.60 -0.27 -15.84
C VAL A 370 -10.64 -1.45 -16.81
N LEU A 371 -9.53 -2.19 -16.93
CA LEU A 371 -9.35 -3.19 -18.00
C LEU A 371 -10.19 -4.46 -17.80
N GLY A 372 -10.62 -4.78 -16.57
CA GLY A 372 -11.29 -6.04 -16.25
C GLY A 372 -10.32 -7.22 -16.04
N GLY A 373 -9.01 -6.96 -15.96
CA GLY A 373 -7.99 -8.01 -15.99
C GLY A 373 -7.96 -8.84 -14.70
N LEU A 374 -8.17 -8.20 -13.55
CA LEU A 374 -8.23 -8.92 -12.26
C LEU A 374 -9.56 -9.65 -12.10
N GLN A 375 -10.65 -9.09 -12.61
CA GLN A 375 -11.95 -9.76 -12.67
C GLN A 375 -11.89 -11.01 -13.54
N ALA A 376 -11.38 -10.92 -14.77
CA ALA A 376 -11.24 -12.08 -15.65
C ALA A 376 -10.36 -13.17 -15.01
N LEU A 377 -9.23 -12.78 -14.41
CA LEU A 377 -8.38 -13.70 -13.65
C LEU A 377 -9.14 -14.37 -12.51
N PHE A 378 -9.92 -13.61 -11.74
CA PHE A 378 -10.71 -14.14 -10.62
C PHE A 378 -11.80 -15.12 -11.09
N GLU A 379 -12.48 -14.80 -12.19
CA GLU A 379 -13.60 -15.58 -12.73
C GLU A 379 -13.14 -16.86 -13.45
N THR A 380 -11.98 -16.89 -14.12
CA THR A 380 -11.61 -18.06 -14.95
C THR A 380 -10.25 -18.68 -14.65
N GLU A 381 -9.26 -17.90 -14.23
CA GLU A 381 -7.85 -18.34 -14.17
C GLU A 381 -7.27 -18.48 -12.76
N LEU A 382 -8.06 -18.25 -11.71
CA LEU A 382 -7.56 -18.17 -10.33
C LEU A 382 -6.86 -19.47 -9.89
N HIS A 383 -7.45 -20.63 -10.21
CA HIS A 383 -6.86 -21.92 -9.89
C HIS A 383 -5.47 -22.11 -10.50
N LEU A 384 -5.27 -21.72 -11.77
CA LEU A 384 -3.97 -21.83 -12.45
C LEU A 384 -2.94 -20.89 -11.84
N LEU A 385 -3.35 -19.66 -11.47
CA LEU A 385 -2.50 -18.72 -10.75
C LEU A 385 -1.97 -19.33 -9.46
N LEU A 386 -2.87 -19.89 -8.64
CA LEU A 386 -2.56 -20.42 -7.31
C LEU A 386 -1.78 -21.74 -7.39
N GLU A 387 -2.15 -22.65 -8.30
CA GLU A 387 -1.41 -23.89 -8.55
C GLU A 387 0.04 -23.58 -8.94
N GLY A 388 0.25 -22.67 -9.90
CA GLY A 388 1.60 -22.25 -10.26
C GLY A 388 2.33 -21.60 -9.07
N LEU A 389 1.65 -20.77 -8.27
CA LEU A 389 2.23 -20.11 -7.10
C LEU A 389 2.88 -21.09 -6.12
N VAL A 390 2.20 -22.21 -5.90
CA VAL A 390 2.61 -23.24 -4.95
C VAL A 390 3.62 -24.21 -5.58
N LEU A 391 3.34 -24.70 -6.78
CA LEU A 391 4.03 -25.87 -7.36
C LEU A 391 5.31 -25.53 -8.12
N ASP A 392 5.43 -24.31 -8.64
CA ASP A 392 6.60 -23.95 -9.43
C ASP A 392 7.85 -23.75 -8.55
N GLU A 393 9.00 -23.87 -9.20
CA GLU A 393 10.30 -23.66 -8.59
C GLU A 393 10.47 -22.24 -8.03
N GLN A 394 10.70 -22.17 -6.72
CA GLN A 394 10.95 -20.91 -6.01
C GLN A 394 12.43 -20.51 -6.01
N ARG A 395 13.33 -21.30 -6.63
CA ARG A 395 14.77 -20.97 -6.71
C ARG A 395 14.99 -19.70 -7.53
N CYS A 396 15.99 -18.93 -7.14
CA CYS A 396 16.37 -17.74 -7.89
C CYS A 396 17.50 -18.08 -8.87
N ALA A 397 17.41 -17.53 -10.09
CA ALA A 397 18.49 -17.65 -11.07
C ALA A 397 19.83 -17.03 -10.60
N LEU A 398 19.81 -16.23 -9.52
CA LEU A 398 20.98 -15.62 -8.90
C LEU A 398 21.49 -16.41 -7.67
N ASP A 399 21.00 -17.63 -7.46
CA ASP A 399 21.48 -18.49 -6.36
C ASP A 399 22.88 -19.06 -6.66
N PRO A 400 23.75 -19.22 -5.63
CA PRO A 400 23.48 -19.03 -4.20
C PRO A 400 23.56 -17.57 -3.71
N GLY A 401 24.10 -16.63 -4.51
CA GLY A 401 24.34 -15.25 -4.07
C GLY A 401 23.07 -14.53 -3.58
N CYS A 402 21.91 -14.81 -4.17
CA CYS A 402 20.65 -14.29 -3.65
C CYS A 402 20.22 -14.97 -2.34
N ALA A 403 20.42 -16.29 -2.20
CA ALA A 403 20.10 -17.03 -0.98
C ALA A 403 20.89 -16.49 0.23
N ASP A 404 22.20 -16.30 0.04
CA ASP A 404 23.14 -15.84 1.06
C ASP A 404 22.87 -14.38 1.49
N ASN A 405 22.21 -13.60 0.63
CA ASN A 405 21.95 -12.18 0.85
C ASN A 405 20.44 -11.88 1.07
N GLY A 406 19.81 -12.65 1.97
CA GLY A 406 18.44 -12.41 2.44
C GLY A 406 17.33 -13.12 1.65
N SER A 407 17.68 -13.83 0.56
CA SER A 407 16.73 -14.61 -0.25
C SER A 407 15.60 -13.78 -0.89
N ALA A 408 15.85 -12.50 -1.19
CA ALA A 408 14.98 -11.62 -1.96
C ALA A 408 15.82 -10.69 -2.85
N CYS A 409 15.45 -10.57 -4.13
CA CYS A 409 16.14 -9.67 -5.07
C CYS A 409 15.21 -9.21 -6.20
N ALA A 410 15.75 -8.37 -7.09
CA ALA A 410 15.10 -7.88 -8.31
C ALA A 410 14.59 -8.99 -9.24
N VAL A 411 15.24 -10.15 -9.24
CA VAL A 411 14.87 -11.27 -10.13
C VAL A 411 13.72 -12.09 -9.54
N CYS A 412 13.71 -12.39 -8.24
CA CYS A 412 12.72 -13.29 -7.66
C CYS A 412 11.50 -12.59 -7.04
N LEU A 413 11.68 -11.59 -6.16
CA LEU A 413 10.59 -11.04 -5.36
C LEU A 413 10.37 -9.55 -5.54
N HIS A 414 11.40 -8.71 -5.73
CA HIS A 414 11.18 -7.26 -5.67
C HIS A 414 10.19 -6.78 -6.73
N LEU A 415 9.36 -5.81 -6.36
CA LEU A 415 8.48 -5.07 -7.26
C LEU A 415 9.06 -3.66 -7.47
N GLY A 416 8.49 -2.95 -8.46
CA GLY A 416 8.84 -1.54 -8.67
C GLY A 416 8.48 -0.69 -7.45
N GLU A 417 9.21 0.41 -7.24
CA GLU A 417 8.94 1.39 -6.17
C GLU A 417 7.44 1.78 -6.03
N PRO A 418 6.68 2.07 -7.10
CA PRO A 418 5.27 2.45 -6.93
C PRO A 418 4.37 1.27 -6.49
N SER A 419 4.82 0.03 -6.64
CA SER A 419 4.05 -1.18 -6.35
C SER A 419 4.15 -1.61 -4.88
N CYS A 420 5.31 -1.40 -4.24
CA CYS A 420 5.60 -1.86 -2.88
C CYS A 420 5.83 -0.67 -1.93
N ARG A 421 4.92 -0.48 -0.98
CA ARG A 421 4.98 0.61 0.01
C ARG A 421 6.09 0.44 1.05
N LEU A 422 6.51 -0.81 1.26
CA LEU A 422 7.58 -1.17 2.20
C LEU A 422 8.95 -1.16 1.52
N PHE A 423 9.08 -0.62 0.30
CA PHE A 423 10.36 -0.47 -0.43
C PHE A 423 11.14 -1.79 -0.59
N ASN A 424 10.43 -2.90 -0.82
CA ASN A 424 11.01 -4.23 -0.90
C ASN A 424 11.78 -4.67 0.38
N THR A 425 11.46 -4.09 1.53
CA THR A 425 11.99 -4.53 2.83
C THR A 425 11.12 -5.64 3.42
N ALA A 426 11.63 -6.42 4.38
CA ALA A 426 10.89 -7.55 4.97
C ALA A 426 10.35 -8.54 3.91
N LEU A 427 11.22 -9.00 3.01
CA LEU A 427 10.93 -10.03 2.01
C LEU A 427 11.87 -11.22 2.16
N SER A 428 11.38 -12.42 1.90
CA SER A 428 12.23 -13.61 1.72
C SER A 428 11.46 -14.74 1.04
N ARG A 429 12.03 -15.40 0.04
CA ARG A 429 11.35 -16.58 -0.55
C ARG A 429 11.33 -17.78 0.39
N THR A 430 12.22 -17.84 1.36
CA THR A 430 12.33 -18.97 2.32
C THR A 430 11.17 -19.00 3.31
N VAL A 431 10.41 -17.90 3.45
CA VAL A 431 9.14 -17.93 4.19
C VAL A 431 8.01 -18.54 3.37
N LEU A 432 8.15 -18.63 2.03
CA LEU A 432 7.14 -19.20 1.14
C LEU A 432 7.38 -20.68 0.87
N ALA A 433 8.60 -21.09 0.53
CA ALA A 433 8.96 -22.48 0.26
C ALA A 433 10.42 -22.79 0.63
N GLY A 434 10.76 -24.08 0.74
CA GLY A 434 12.13 -24.56 0.95
C GLY A 434 12.29 -25.58 2.08
N GLY A 435 11.24 -26.33 2.40
CA GLY A 435 11.19 -27.36 3.44
C GLY A 435 10.53 -26.89 4.75
N PHE A 436 10.57 -25.59 5.02
CA PHE A 436 9.92 -24.93 6.16
C PHE A 436 9.21 -23.62 5.75
N GLY A 437 8.88 -23.50 4.47
CA GLY A 437 8.11 -22.39 3.92
C GLY A 437 6.61 -22.61 4.12
N TYR A 438 5.83 -21.55 3.99
CA TYR A 438 4.38 -21.57 4.18
C TYR A 438 3.64 -22.58 3.28
N PHE A 439 4.10 -22.76 2.04
CA PHE A 439 3.52 -23.72 1.09
C PHE A 439 3.86 -25.17 1.39
N ASP A 440 4.86 -25.43 2.24
CA ASP A 440 5.27 -26.78 2.62
C ASP A 440 4.34 -27.39 3.70
N PHE A 441 3.41 -26.60 4.25
CA PHE A 441 2.40 -27.04 5.22
C PHE A 441 1.05 -27.24 4.52
N ALA A 442 0.58 -28.48 4.46
CA ALA A 442 -0.70 -28.87 3.89
C ALA A 442 -1.82 -28.86 4.93
#